data_AF-A0A835QE84-F1
#
_entry.id   AF-A0A835QE84-F1
#
_cell.length_a   1.000
_cell.length_b   1.000
_cell.length_c   1.000
_cell.angle_alpha   90.00
_cell.angle_beta   90.00
_cell.angle_gamma   90.00
#
_symmetry.space_group_name_H-M   'P 1'
#
loop_
_entity.id
_entity.type
_entity.pdbx_description
1 polymer ?
#
loop_
_entity_poly.entity_id
_entity_poly.type
_entity_poly.pdbx_seq_one_letter_code
_entity_poly.pdbx_strand_id
1 'polypeptide(L)'
;MGGEVVNSEPNGEHTSTQMGSGHFPDEGFGKASYFRNIQIVDSSNNLKPPSGIGTYTEQDACYNVLCDQSSDWGNYFYYGGPGKNLNCP
;
A
#
# COMPACT_ATOMS: atom_id res chain seq x y z
N MET A 1 -11.39 6.98 -2.36
CA MET A 1 -10.77 7.13 -1.03
C MET A 1 -9.27 6.97 -1.26
N GLY A 2 -8.54 8.08 -1.35
CA GLY A 2 -7.08 8.06 -1.44
C GLY A 2 -6.55 8.26 -0.03
N GLY A 3 -5.75 7.32 0.45
CA GLY A 3 -5.00 7.47 1.70
C GLY A 3 -3.62 7.98 1.34
N GLU A 4 -3.31 9.23 1.72
CA GLU A 4 -1.99 9.83 1.59
C GLU A 4 -1.47 10.04 3.01
N VAL A 5 -0.32 9.44 3.34
CA VAL A 5 0.40 9.74 4.57
C VAL A 5 1.44 10.79 4.21
N VAL A 6 1.08 12.06 4.40
CA VAL A 6 1.99 13.18 4.19
C VAL A 6 2.68 13.49 5.51
N ASN A 7 3.97 13.18 5.60
CA ASN A 7 4.82 13.69 6.67
C ASN A 7 5.56 14.92 6.16
N SER A 8 5.03 16.10 6.46
CA SER A 8 5.68 17.39 6.20
C SER A 8 6.79 17.60 7.23
N GLU A 9 7.93 16.94 7.06
CA GLU A 9 9.01 16.95 8.04
C GLU A 9 9.69 18.33 8.15
N PRO A 10 9.88 18.88 9.38
CA PRO A 10 10.83 19.96 9.61
C PRO A 10 12.29 19.48 9.68
N ASN A 11 12.54 18.17 9.87
CA ASN A 11 13.85 17.64 10.31
C ASN A 11 14.40 16.40 9.56
N GLY A 12 13.76 15.90 8.50
CA GLY A 12 14.36 14.87 7.62
C GLY A 12 14.49 13.45 8.21
N GLU A 13 13.65 13.08 9.18
CA GLU A 13 13.55 11.71 9.69
C GLU A 13 12.12 11.17 9.55
N HIS A 14 11.99 10.00 8.89
CA HIS A 14 10.74 9.26 8.83
C HIS A 14 10.20 9.03 10.25
N THR A 15 8.97 9.47 10.50
CA THR A 15 8.32 9.22 11.81
C THR A 15 8.20 7.72 12.10
N SER A 16 8.25 7.33 13.37
CA SER A 16 7.94 5.97 13.85
C SER A 16 6.46 5.57 13.69
N THR A 17 5.71 6.30 12.86
CA THR A 17 4.29 6.10 12.64
C THR A 17 4.09 4.86 11.80
N GLN A 18 3.43 3.84 12.34
CA GLN A 18 3.14 2.63 11.57
C GLN A 18 2.10 2.93 10.47
N MET A 19 2.32 2.39 9.27
CA MET A 19 1.35 2.47 8.18
C MET A 19 0.52 1.18 8.09
N GLY A 20 -0.80 1.33 8.01
CA GLY A 20 -1.72 0.20 8.01
C GLY A 20 -1.69 -0.52 9.36
N SER A 21 -1.26 -1.78 9.35
CA SER A 21 -1.09 -2.60 10.55
C SER A 21 0.34 -2.55 11.12
N GLY A 22 1.26 -1.82 10.48
CA GLY A 22 2.68 -1.82 10.83
C GLY A 22 3.47 -3.03 10.33
N HIS A 23 2.80 -4.01 9.71
CA HIS A 23 3.41 -5.17 9.08
C HIS A 23 3.74 -4.92 7.62
N PHE A 24 4.78 -5.56 7.13
CA PHE A 24 5.13 -5.50 5.71
C PHE A 24 4.11 -6.27 4.85
N PRO A 25 3.87 -5.84 3.61
CA PRO A 25 2.92 -6.48 2.70
C PRO A 25 3.26 -7.94 2.40
N ASP A 26 4.53 -8.33 2.47
CA ASP A 26 5.00 -9.72 2.31
C ASP A 26 4.42 -10.68 3.35
N GLU A 27 3.99 -10.16 4.51
CA GLU A 27 3.36 -10.97 5.55
C GLU A 27 1.92 -11.39 5.22
N GLY A 28 1.30 -10.73 4.23
CA GLY A 28 0.03 -11.13 3.62
C GLY A 28 -1.19 -11.09 4.54
N PHE A 29 -2.19 -11.91 4.20
CA PHE A 29 -3.50 -11.90 4.84
C PHE A 29 -3.44 -12.20 6.34
N GLY A 30 -4.20 -11.43 7.12
CA GLY A 30 -4.26 -11.56 8.58
C GLY A 30 -3.16 -10.81 9.32
N LYS A 31 -2.19 -10.23 8.60
CA LYS A 31 -1.10 -9.43 9.18
C LYS A 31 -0.96 -8.07 8.50
N ALA A 32 -0.76 -8.05 7.19
CA ALA A 32 -0.65 -6.83 6.41
C ALA A 32 -2.03 -6.20 6.16
N SER A 33 -2.07 -4.87 6.07
CA SER A 33 -3.26 -4.16 5.62
C SER A 33 -3.43 -4.30 4.11
N TYR A 34 -4.67 -4.35 3.63
CA TYR A 34 -4.95 -4.55 2.22
C TYR A 34 -6.22 -3.86 1.75
N PHE A 35 -6.26 -3.56 0.46
CA PHE A 35 -7.48 -3.27 -0.29
C PHE A 35 -7.66 -4.35 -1.35
N ARG A 36 -8.90 -4.83 -1.52
CA ARG A 36 -9.25 -5.86 -2.51
C ARG A 36 -10.44 -5.45 -3.36
N ASN A 37 -10.69 -6.20 -4.44
CA ASN A 37 -11.76 -5.94 -5.40
C ASN A 37 -11.68 -4.53 -6.01
N ILE A 38 -10.46 -4.05 -6.30
CA ILE A 38 -10.24 -2.72 -6.87
C ILE A 38 -10.73 -2.69 -8.31
N GLN A 39 -11.54 -1.68 -8.63
CA GLN A 39 -12.17 -1.47 -9.92
C GLN A 39 -12.18 0.03 -10.26
N ILE A 40 -12.12 0.36 -11.55
CA ILE A 40 -12.21 1.71 -12.09
C ILE A 40 -13.53 1.85 -12.83
N VAL A 41 -14.17 3.01 -12.70
CA VAL A 41 -15.38 3.34 -13.46
C VAL A 41 -14.96 4.05 -14.74
N ASP A 42 -15.39 3.53 -15.90
CA ASP A 42 -15.14 4.15 -17.20
C ASP A 42 -16.13 5.28 -17.51
N SER A 43 -15.92 5.97 -18.64
CA SER A 43 -16.78 7.09 -19.08
C SER A 43 -18.24 6.68 -19.35
N SER A 44 -18.51 5.38 -19.47
CA SER A 44 -19.83 4.81 -19.68
C SER A 44 -20.42 4.24 -18.37
N ASN A 45 -19.86 4.59 -17.21
CA ASN A 45 -20.25 4.11 -15.89
C ASN A 45 -20.12 2.59 -15.69
N ASN A 46 -19.26 1.92 -16.47
CA ASN A 46 -18.99 0.50 -16.25
C ASN A 46 -17.80 0.30 -15.33
N LEU A 47 -17.89 -0.72 -14.49
CA LEU A 47 -16.79 -1.19 -13.67
C LEU A 47 -15.83 -2.02 -14.52
N LYS A 48 -14.55 -1.64 -14.50
CA LYS A 48 -13.47 -2.33 -15.19
C LYS A 48 -12.34 -2.64 -14.20
N PRO A 49 -11.67 -3.79 -14.34
CA PRO A 49 -10.45 -4.02 -13.59
C PRO A 49 -9.40 -2.96 -13.99
N PRO A 50 -8.67 -2.38 -13.03
CA PRO A 50 -7.51 -1.56 -13.34
C PRO A 50 -6.50 -2.36 -14.15
N SER A 51 -5.95 -1.76 -15.21
CA SER A 51 -4.89 -2.34 -16.04
C SER A 51 -3.59 -1.59 -15.80
N GLY A 52 -2.46 -2.31 -15.66
CA GLY A 52 -1.14 -1.70 -15.50
C GLY A 52 -0.92 -1.05 -14.14
N ILE A 53 -1.37 -1.70 -13.06
CA ILE A 53 -1.04 -1.24 -11.70
C ILE A 53 0.47 -1.38 -11.51
N GLY A 54 1.14 -0.25 -11.31
CA GLY A 54 2.50 -0.19 -10.80
C GLY A 54 2.46 0.39 -9.39
N THR A 55 3.36 -0.11 -8.55
CA THR A 55 3.58 0.43 -7.21
C THR A 55 4.87 1.22 -7.17
N TYR A 56 4.89 2.28 -6.38
CA TYR A 56 6.08 3.09 -6.14
C TYR A 56 6.18 3.41 -4.67
N THR A 57 7.36 3.18 -4.10
CA THR A 57 7.71 3.48 -2.72
C THR A 57 9.07 4.13 -2.70
N GLU A 58 9.20 5.27 -2.03
CA GLU A 58 10.48 5.98 -1.92
C GLU A 58 11.48 5.22 -1.04
N GLN A 59 10.98 4.51 -0.03
CA GLN A 59 11.80 3.73 0.89
C GLN A 59 11.05 2.45 1.30
N ASP A 60 11.23 1.40 0.50
CA ASP A 60 10.61 0.08 0.66
C ASP A 60 10.93 -0.56 2.03
N ALA A 61 12.11 -0.27 2.57
CA ALA A 61 12.53 -0.70 3.91
C ALA A 61 11.74 -0.04 5.06
N CYS A 62 11.05 1.08 4.84
CA CYS A 62 10.19 1.72 5.85
C CYS A 62 8.72 1.33 5.66
N TYR A 63 8.26 1.43 4.41
CA TYR A 63 6.91 1.15 3.98
C TYR A 63 6.95 0.54 2.60
N ASN A 64 6.22 -0.55 2.41
CA ASN A 64 6.16 -1.23 1.14
C ASN A 64 4.71 -1.44 0.70
N VAL A 65 4.51 -1.68 -0.58
CA VAL A 65 3.22 -2.02 -1.16
C VAL A 65 3.40 -3.09 -2.25
N LEU A 66 2.59 -4.14 -2.19
CA LEU A 66 2.62 -5.25 -3.14
C LEU A 66 1.25 -5.39 -3.77
N CYS A 67 1.18 -5.25 -5.08
CA CYS A 67 -0.03 -5.43 -5.87
C CYS A 67 -0.06 -6.82 -6.51
N ASP A 68 -1.24 -7.45 -6.49
CA ASP A 68 -1.46 -8.76 -7.12
C ASP A 68 -2.93 -8.92 -7.55
N GLN A 69 -3.22 -9.96 -8.32
CA GLN A 69 -4.54 -10.24 -8.86
C GLN A 69 -4.89 -11.72 -8.72
N SER A 70 -6.08 -12.00 -8.18
CA SER A 70 -6.62 -13.36 -8.07
C SER A 70 -8.13 -13.38 -8.37
N SER A 71 -8.66 -14.53 -8.80
CA SER A 71 -10.10 -14.71 -9.03
C SER A 71 -10.93 -14.44 -7.78
N ASP A 72 -10.40 -14.81 -6.62
CA ASP A 72 -11.13 -14.77 -5.35
C ASP A 72 -11.08 -13.38 -4.69
N TRP A 73 -10.05 -12.60 -5.00
CA TRP A 73 -9.76 -11.30 -4.38
C TRP A 73 -9.88 -10.13 -5.36
N GLY A 74 -10.09 -10.39 -6.65
CA GLY A 74 -10.00 -9.40 -7.71
C GLY A 74 -8.60 -8.81 -7.80
N ASN A 75 -8.51 -7.55 -8.19
CA ASN A 75 -7.28 -6.77 -8.03
C ASN A 75 -7.17 -6.31 -6.58
N TYR A 76 -6.01 -6.56 -5.96
CA TYR A 76 -5.76 -6.19 -4.59
C TYR A 76 -4.33 -5.71 -4.41
N PHE A 77 -4.08 -4.99 -3.32
CA PHE A 77 -2.73 -4.72 -2.87
C PHE A 77 -2.65 -4.81 -1.36
N TYR A 78 -1.52 -5.33 -0.88
CA TYR A 78 -1.09 -5.21 0.50
C TYR A 78 -0.24 -3.96 0.65
N TYR A 79 -0.40 -3.26 1.77
CA TYR A 79 0.40 -2.11 2.11
C TYR A 79 0.71 -2.09 3.59
N GLY A 80 1.85 -1.52 3.94
CA GLY A 80 2.20 -1.29 5.33
C GLY A 80 3.70 -1.29 5.55
N GLY A 81 4.05 -1.08 6.81
CA GLY A 81 5.41 -1.09 7.27
C GLY A 81 5.52 -0.41 8.63
N PRO A 82 6.54 -0.76 9.41
CA PRO A 82 6.70 -0.25 10.76
C PRO A 82 7.17 1.21 10.80
N GLY A 83 7.51 1.81 9.65
CA GLY A 83 8.20 3.09 9.61
C GLY A 83 9.67 2.91 9.99
N LYS A 84 10.19 3.81 10.84
CA LYS A 84 11.58 3.78 11.32
C LYS A 84 11.91 2.43 11.98
N ASN A 85 12.90 1.72 11.44
CA ASN A 85 13.35 0.42 11.92
C ASN A 85 14.85 0.21 11.62
N LEU A 86 15.44 -0.94 11.98
CA LEU A 86 16.88 -1.17 11.77
C LEU A 86 17.34 -1.08 10.31
N ASN A 87 16.44 -1.37 9.36
CA ASN A 87 16.69 -1.29 7.92
C ASN A 87 16.21 0.06 7.32
N CYS A 88 15.53 0.89 8.11
CA CYS A 88 15.04 2.23 7.77
C CYS A 88 15.36 3.18 8.94
N PRO A 89 16.62 3.66 9.03
CA PRO A 89 17.05 4.53 10.12
C PRO A 89 16.43 5.94 10.03
#